data_AF-A0A9J7XG72-F1
#
_entry.id   AF-A0A9J7XG72-F1
#
_cell.length_a   1.000
_cell.length_b   1.000
_cell.length_c   1.000
_cell.angle_alpha   90.00
_cell.angle_beta   90.00
_cell.angle_gamma   90.00
#
_symmetry.space_group_name_H-M   'P 1'
#
loop_
_entity.id
_entity.type
_entity.pdbx_description
1 polymer ?
#
loop_
_entity_poly.entity_id
_entity_poly.type
_entity_poly.pdbx_seq_one_letter_code
_entity_poly.pdbx_strand_id
1 'polypeptide(L)'
;LSYVFCFIRHIAGLNNGPFLIREQLKLVKGLGPKSFQQCAGFIRINPETVRRCASGLTSSNGEFCLQMQKTAGKKKVKGSGSTSNQFNPLDQTCIHPESYSIALRFLSQIAGSLDQMGSAALRQSIESSVKSRGLEVLAKSLDTTPETLQLIVDGLTQPPDISTDNLDDFKREIVSMNDLHDGMVLTGRVTNTALFGAFVDIGVGRSGLIPKRFITLEKLPVDQRRRSLALGPGERVEVQVMNVDLQRNRITLDLIRVLK
;
A
#
# COMPACT_ATOMS: atom_id res chain seq x y z
N LEU A 1 6.42 -9.62 5.32
CA LEU A 1 5.24 -8.76 5.09
C LEU A 1 5.45 -7.72 3.98
N SER A 2 6.55 -6.97 3.94
CA SER A 2 6.78 -5.91 2.91
C SER A 2 6.59 -6.37 1.45
N TYR A 3 7.04 -7.59 1.12
CA TYR A 3 6.83 -8.19 -0.22
C TYR A 3 5.36 -8.45 -0.56
N VAL A 4 4.52 -8.83 0.41
CA VAL A 4 3.10 -9.14 0.17
C VAL A 4 2.28 -7.87 -0.06
N PHE A 5 2.58 -6.79 0.67
CA PHE A 5 1.97 -5.49 0.43
C PHE A 5 2.33 -4.92 -0.93
N CYS A 6 3.60 -5.03 -1.32
CA CYS A 6 4.04 -4.63 -2.65
C CYS A 6 3.33 -5.48 -3.71
N PHE A 7 3.27 -6.79 -3.53
CA PHE A 7 2.66 -7.74 -4.47
C PHE A 7 1.14 -7.54 -4.63
N ILE A 8 0.40 -7.26 -3.55
CA ILE A 8 -1.05 -7.00 -3.61
C ILE A 8 -1.34 -5.68 -4.30
N ARG A 9 -0.54 -4.64 -4.03
CA ARG A 9 -0.65 -3.36 -4.72
C ARG A 9 -0.26 -3.47 -6.21
N HIS A 10 0.66 -4.38 -6.54
CA HIS A 10 1.21 -4.58 -7.87
C HIS A 10 0.34 -5.48 -8.77
N ILE A 11 -0.20 -6.60 -8.27
CA ILE A 11 -0.95 -7.56 -9.12
C ILE A 11 -2.37 -7.10 -9.41
N ALA A 12 -2.97 -6.32 -8.51
CA ALA A 12 -4.39 -6.01 -8.61
C ALA A 12 -4.72 -4.76 -9.42
N GLY A 13 -3.84 -3.75 -9.40
CA GLY A 13 -4.08 -2.51 -10.13
C GLY A 13 -3.99 -2.65 -11.65
N LEU A 14 -3.29 -3.67 -12.15
CA LEU A 14 -2.92 -3.74 -13.57
C LEU A 14 -3.99 -4.34 -14.50
N ASN A 15 -4.88 -5.22 -14.00
CA ASN A 15 -5.79 -5.97 -14.88
C ASN A 15 -7.30 -5.72 -14.64
N ASN A 16 -7.72 -5.31 -13.44
CA ASN A 16 -9.14 -5.27 -13.05
C ASN A 16 -9.60 -3.93 -12.42
N GLY A 17 -8.77 -2.89 -12.45
CA GLY A 17 -9.05 -1.61 -11.79
C GLY A 17 -8.82 -1.62 -10.27
N PRO A 18 -9.05 -0.48 -9.59
CA PRO A 18 -8.82 -0.35 -8.15
C PRO A 18 -9.82 -1.18 -7.33
N PHE A 19 -9.37 -1.73 -6.21
CA PHE A 19 -10.27 -2.41 -5.28
C PHE A 19 -11.17 -1.43 -4.53
N LEU A 20 -12.45 -1.79 -4.42
CA LEU A 20 -13.45 -1.07 -3.65
C LEU A 20 -13.60 -1.62 -2.23
N ILE A 21 -13.39 -2.92 -2.06
CA ILE A 21 -13.54 -3.62 -0.77
C ILE A 21 -12.45 -4.65 -0.57
N ARG A 22 -12.09 -4.94 0.68
CA ARG A 22 -11.03 -5.91 1.01
C ARG A 22 -11.34 -7.30 0.50
N GLU A 23 -12.60 -7.68 0.46
CA GLU A 23 -13.00 -9.00 -0.02
C GLU A 23 -12.57 -9.28 -1.47
N GLN A 24 -12.45 -8.24 -2.31
CA GLN A 24 -11.98 -8.39 -3.68
C GLN A 24 -10.52 -8.87 -3.75
N LEU A 25 -9.74 -8.73 -2.68
CA LEU A 25 -8.39 -9.31 -2.60
C LEU A 25 -8.41 -10.82 -2.75
N LYS A 26 -9.49 -11.51 -2.37
CA LYS A 26 -9.65 -12.96 -2.56
C LYS A 26 -9.67 -13.36 -4.05
N LEU A 27 -9.96 -12.42 -4.95
CA LEU A 27 -9.95 -12.65 -6.41
C LEU A 27 -8.54 -12.60 -7.00
N VAL A 28 -7.53 -12.17 -6.23
CA VAL A 28 -6.13 -12.13 -6.69
C VAL A 28 -5.61 -13.54 -6.86
N LYS A 29 -5.23 -13.87 -8.10
CA LYS A 29 -4.63 -15.16 -8.42
C LYS A 29 -3.36 -15.37 -7.59
N GLY A 30 -3.33 -16.45 -6.81
CA GLY A 30 -2.20 -16.77 -5.91
C GLY A 30 -2.37 -16.27 -4.46
N LEU A 31 -3.39 -15.47 -4.15
CA LEU A 31 -3.73 -15.12 -2.77
C LEU A 31 -4.64 -16.19 -2.17
N GLY A 32 -4.06 -17.11 -1.39
CA GLY A 32 -4.83 -18.10 -0.65
C GLY A 32 -5.56 -17.49 0.56
N PRO A 33 -6.55 -18.21 1.14
CA PRO A 33 -7.33 -17.73 2.28
C PRO A 33 -6.45 -17.41 3.50
N LYS A 34 -5.38 -18.18 3.74
CA LYS A 34 -4.41 -17.91 4.81
C LYS A 34 -3.63 -16.63 4.56
N SER A 35 -3.17 -16.42 3.33
CA SER A 35 -2.46 -15.19 2.96
C SER A 35 -3.37 -13.97 3.06
N PHE A 36 -4.64 -14.10 2.69
CA PHE A 36 -5.64 -13.07 2.89
C PHE A 36 -5.82 -12.73 4.37
N GLN A 37 -6.04 -13.72 5.23
CA GLN A 37 -6.20 -13.51 6.68
C GLN A 37 -4.98 -12.82 7.31
N GLN A 38 -3.77 -13.16 6.87
CA GLN A 38 -2.54 -12.56 7.39
C GLN A 38 -2.33 -11.10 6.96
N CYS A 39 -2.95 -10.66 5.86
CA CYS A 39 -2.66 -9.36 5.25
C CYS A 39 -3.86 -8.40 5.26
N ALA A 40 -5.09 -8.89 5.36
CA ALA A 40 -6.30 -8.07 5.22
C ALA A 40 -6.39 -6.95 6.26
N GLY A 41 -5.93 -7.17 7.49
CA GLY A 41 -5.96 -6.17 8.56
C GLY A 41 -5.04 -4.97 8.32
N PHE A 42 -4.07 -5.10 7.41
CA PHE A 42 -3.13 -4.01 7.12
C PHE A 42 -3.41 -3.27 5.82
N ILE A 43 -4.30 -3.77 4.97
CA ILE A 43 -4.60 -3.17 3.68
C ILE A 43 -5.77 -2.20 3.86
N ARG A 44 -5.52 -0.90 3.75
CA ARG A 44 -6.59 0.11 3.86
C ARG A 44 -7.06 0.53 2.46
N ILE A 45 -8.38 0.59 2.27
CA ILE A 45 -8.99 1.01 1.01
C ILE A 45 -9.72 2.32 1.24
N ASN A 46 -9.22 3.41 0.65
CA ASN A 46 -9.84 4.72 0.75
C ASN A 46 -10.55 5.08 -0.58
N PRO A 47 -11.85 5.43 -0.54
CA PRO A 47 -12.63 5.72 -1.74
C PRO A 47 -12.14 6.95 -2.51
N GLU A 48 -11.43 7.89 -1.89
CA GLU A 48 -10.81 9.03 -2.56
C GLU A 48 -9.62 8.62 -3.43
N THR A 49 -8.80 7.68 -2.95
CA THR A 49 -7.68 7.15 -3.75
C THR A 49 -8.19 6.32 -4.92
N VAL A 50 -9.25 5.53 -4.72
CA VAL A 50 -9.95 4.84 -5.80
C VAL A 50 -10.49 5.83 -6.83
N ARG A 51 -11.14 6.91 -6.40
CA ARG A 51 -11.65 7.97 -7.31
C ARG A 51 -10.54 8.65 -8.09
N ARG A 52 -9.40 8.96 -7.46
CA ARG A 52 -8.23 9.55 -8.15
C ARG A 52 -7.64 8.60 -9.20
N CYS A 53 -7.49 7.32 -8.88
CA CYS A 53 -7.06 6.31 -9.85
C CYS A 53 -8.06 6.13 -11.00
N ALA A 54 -9.36 6.27 -10.73
CA ALA A 54 -10.40 6.21 -11.76
C ALA A 54 -10.49 7.50 -12.61
N SER A 55 -10.19 8.67 -12.05
CA SER A 55 -10.23 9.94 -12.79
C SER A 55 -9.13 10.11 -13.85
N GLY A 56 -8.09 9.26 -13.83
CA GLY A 56 -7.17 9.09 -14.95
C GLY A 56 -7.82 8.42 -16.18
N LEU A 57 -9.03 7.88 -16.03
CA LEU A 57 -9.89 7.36 -17.09
C LEU A 57 -11.20 8.15 -17.13
N THR A 58 -11.20 9.36 -17.70
CA THR A 58 -12.46 10.06 -18.01
C THR A 58 -12.69 10.09 -19.51
N SER A 59 -13.77 9.46 -19.94
CA SER A 59 -14.67 10.00 -20.95
C SER A 59 -16.08 10.01 -20.38
N SER A 60 -16.79 11.06 -20.77
CA SER A 60 -17.95 11.68 -20.13
C SER A 60 -19.20 10.83 -19.96
N ASN A 61 -19.96 11.25 -18.95
CA ASN A 61 -21.39 11.01 -18.66
C ASN A 61 -21.65 9.98 -17.56
N GLY A 62 -22.19 10.52 -16.46
CA GLY A 62 -22.52 9.82 -15.25
C GLY A 62 -23.58 8.76 -15.48
N GLU A 63 -23.14 7.51 -15.44
CA GLU A 63 -23.83 6.35 -14.91
C GLU A 63 -22.74 5.28 -14.67
N PHE A 64 -22.48 4.95 -13.41
CA PHE A 64 -21.42 4.01 -13.05
C PHE A 64 -21.91 2.57 -13.29
N CYS A 65 -21.88 2.12 -14.55
CA CYS A 65 -22.16 0.74 -14.92
C CYS A 65 -20.83 -0.04 -15.03
N LEU A 66 -20.39 -0.67 -13.94
CA LEU A 66 -19.30 -1.65 -14.00
C LEU A 66 -19.81 -2.95 -14.62
N GLN A 67 -19.81 -3.03 -15.95
CA GLN A 67 -19.95 -4.30 -16.67
C GLN A 67 -18.67 -5.11 -16.55
N MET A 68 -18.67 -6.12 -15.67
CA MET A 68 -17.69 -7.19 -15.70
C MET A 68 -18.08 -8.22 -16.76
N GLN A 69 -17.28 -8.33 -17.81
CA GLN A 69 -17.42 -9.34 -18.85
C GLN A 69 -17.25 -10.73 -18.24
N LYS A 70 -18.28 -11.57 -18.45
CA LYS A 70 -18.26 -13.01 -18.18
C LYS A 70 -17.20 -13.65 -19.08
N THR A 71 -16.13 -14.20 -18.51
CA THR A 71 -15.33 -15.20 -19.20
C THR A 71 -15.79 -16.59 -18.77
N ALA A 72 -16.29 -17.35 -19.75
CA ALA A 72 -16.84 -18.68 -19.59
C ALA A 72 -15.74 -19.69 -19.27
N GLY A 73 -15.92 -20.43 -18.17
CA GLY A 73 -15.07 -21.56 -17.80
C GLY A 73 -15.76 -22.44 -16.76
N LYS A 74 -16.40 -23.52 -17.20
CA LYS A 74 -17.12 -24.49 -16.38
C LYS A 74 -16.22 -25.12 -15.29
N LYS A 75 -16.49 -24.86 -14.01
CA LYS A 75 -16.49 -25.88 -12.96
C LYS A 75 -17.33 -25.45 -11.76
N LYS A 76 -18.27 -26.32 -11.42
CA LYS A 76 -19.41 -26.13 -10.51
C LYS A 76 -18.94 -26.32 -9.06
N VAL A 77 -19.01 -25.28 -8.23
CA VAL A 77 -19.05 -25.40 -6.76
C VAL A 77 -20.19 -24.53 -6.24
N LYS A 78 -21.13 -25.17 -5.55
CA LYS A 78 -22.29 -24.58 -4.90
C LYS A 78 -21.85 -23.74 -3.70
N GLY A 79 -22.34 -22.50 -3.63
CA GLY A 79 -22.28 -21.64 -2.45
C GLY A 79 -22.92 -20.30 -2.79
N SER A 80 -24.18 -20.12 -2.40
CA SER A 80 -24.96 -18.91 -2.65
C SER A 80 -24.51 -17.77 -1.75
N GLY A 81 -24.19 -16.62 -2.33
CA GLY A 81 -24.01 -15.36 -1.62
C GLY A 81 -23.90 -14.21 -2.62
N SER A 82 -24.96 -13.42 -2.73
CA SER A 82 -25.00 -12.18 -3.52
C SER A 82 -24.03 -11.16 -2.94
N THR A 83 -22.85 -11.01 -3.53
CA THR A 83 -21.87 -10.00 -3.09
C THR A 83 -22.34 -8.62 -3.57
N SER A 84 -23.00 -7.87 -2.69
CA SER A 84 -23.19 -6.43 -2.87
C SER A 84 -21.81 -5.78 -2.92
N ASN A 85 -21.44 -5.21 -4.06
CA ASN A 85 -20.15 -4.56 -4.32
C ASN A 85 -20.06 -3.17 -3.64
N GLN A 86 -20.63 -3.06 -2.43
CA GLN A 86 -20.87 -1.81 -1.72
C GLN A 86 -19.73 -1.53 -0.74
N PHE A 87 -19.19 -0.32 -0.80
CA PHE A 87 -18.07 0.14 0.02
C PHE A 87 -18.38 0.02 1.52
N ASN A 88 -17.46 -0.54 2.30
CA ASN A 88 -17.56 -0.62 3.76
C ASN A 88 -16.57 0.37 4.42
N PRO A 89 -17.05 1.33 5.23
CA PRO A 89 -16.18 2.27 5.95
C PRO A 89 -15.13 1.58 6.84
N LEU A 90 -15.42 0.38 7.36
CA LEU A 90 -14.49 -0.39 8.20
C LEU A 90 -13.24 -0.85 7.44
N ASP A 91 -13.26 -0.90 6.10
CA ASP A 91 -12.11 -1.28 5.26
C ASP A 91 -10.99 -0.22 5.30
N GLN A 92 -11.27 0.97 5.84
CA GLN A 92 -10.27 2.02 6.09
C GLN A 92 -9.51 1.82 7.41
N THR A 93 -10.03 0.99 8.32
CA THR A 93 -9.50 0.83 9.68
C THR A 93 -8.56 -0.37 9.79
N CYS A 94 -7.83 -0.52 10.90
CA CYS A 94 -7.02 -1.72 11.18
C CYS A 94 -7.85 -2.95 11.54
N ILE A 95 -9.19 -2.84 11.57
CA ILE A 95 -10.08 -3.92 11.99
C ILE A 95 -10.07 -5.01 10.93
N HIS A 96 -9.81 -6.25 11.33
CA HIS A 96 -9.82 -7.38 10.40
C HIS A 96 -11.26 -7.74 9.97
N PRO A 97 -11.50 -8.20 8.72
CA PRO A 97 -12.85 -8.57 8.25
C PRO A 97 -13.56 -9.63 9.10
N GLU A 98 -12.80 -10.51 9.76
CA GLU A 98 -13.32 -11.49 10.72
C GLU A 98 -14.00 -10.84 11.94
N SER A 99 -13.60 -9.62 12.29
CA SER A 99 -14.08 -8.88 13.45
C SER A 99 -15.14 -7.81 13.11
N TYR A 100 -15.59 -7.72 11.85
CA TYR A 100 -16.60 -6.72 11.45
C TYR A 100 -17.94 -6.92 12.15
N SER A 101 -18.37 -8.16 12.32
CA SER A 101 -19.58 -8.49 13.08
C SER A 101 -19.51 -7.97 14.51
N ILE A 102 -18.36 -8.13 15.17
CA ILE A 102 -18.10 -7.69 16.54
C ILE A 102 -18.08 -6.16 16.61
N ALA A 103 -17.42 -5.49 15.67
CA ALA A 103 -17.38 -4.04 15.59
C ALA A 103 -18.77 -3.42 15.42
N LEU A 104 -19.63 -4.02 14.58
CA LEU A 104 -21.02 -3.56 14.39
C LEU A 104 -21.87 -3.75 15.64
N ARG A 105 -21.72 -4.89 16.33
CA ARG A 105 -22.40 -5.14 17.63
C ARG A 105 -21.95 -4.13 18.69
N PHE A 106 -20.65 -3.83 18.75
CA PHE A 106 -20.08 -2.84 19.65
C PHE A 106 -20.59 -1.42 19.36
N LEU A 107 -20.64 -1.01 18.08
CA LEU A 107 -21.21 0.27 17.67
C LEU A 107 -22.69 0.39 18.06
N SER A 108 -23.46 -0.68 17.87
CA SER A 108 -24.87 -0.73 18.27
C SER A 108 -25.05 -0.56 19.77
N GLN A 109 -24.14 -1.10 20.60
CA GLN A 109 -24.16 -0.92 22.06
C GLN A 109 -23.84 0.52 22.49
N ILE A 110 -23.04 1.25 21.71
CA ILE A 110 -22.60 2.62 22.01
C ILE A 110 -23.51 3.66 21.33
N ALA A 111 -24.55 3.21 20.61
CA ALA A 111 -25.43 4.02 19.79
C ALA A 111 -24.66 4.86 18.74
N GLY A 112 -23.54 4.33 18.25
CA GLY A 112 -22.71 4.95 17.21
C GLY A 112 -23.16 4.55 15.81
N SER A 113 -23.06 5.47 14.86
CA SER A 113 -23.25 5.19 13.43
C SER A 113 -21.91 5.04 12.70
N LEU A 114 -21.87 4.25 11.63
CA LEU A 114 -20.67 4.08 10.78
C LEU A 114 -20.23 5.41 10.15
N ASP A 115 -21.15 6.33 9.90
CA ASP A 115 -20.86 7.64 9.31
C ASP A 115 -20.14 8.59 10.29
N GLN A 116 -20.17 8.29 11.59
CA GLN A 116 -19.52 9.07 12.64
C GLN A 116 -18.12 8.56 12.98
N MET A 117 -17.59 7.59 12.23
CA MET A 117 -16.26 7.05 12.43
C MET A 117 -15.19 8.15 12.37
N GLY A 118 -14.28 8.16 13.35
CA GLY A 118 -13.26 9.21 13.50
C GLY A 118 -13.77 10.55 14.06
N SER A 119 -15.07 10.73 14.31
CA SER A 119 -15.61 11.93 14.94
C SER A 119 -15.27 11.98 16.44
N ALA A 120 -15.00 13.17 16.97
CA ALA A 120 -14.69 13.36 18.39
C ALA A 120 -15.82 12.88 19.33
N ALA A 121 -17.08 13.00 18.90
CA ALA A 121 -18.24 12.54 19.66
C ALA A 121 -18.24 11.01 19.84
N LEU A 122 -17.99 10.26 18.75
CA LEU A 122 -17.93 8.80 18.81
C LEU A 122 -16.77 8.33 19.70
N ARG A 123 -15.61 8.98 19.60
CA ARG A 123 -14.45 8.69 20.46
C ARG A 123 -14.79 8.83 21.94
N GLN A 124 -15.44 9.95 22.29
CA GLN A 124 -15.80 10.23 23.67
C GLN A 124 -16.84 9.22 24.20
N SER A 125 -17.81 8.82 23.38
CA SER A 125 -18.78 7.78 23.75
C SER A 125 -18.13 6.41 23.95
N ILE A 126 -17.17 6.05 23.09
CA ILE A 126 -16.40 4.80 23.23
C ILE A 126 -15.55 4.84 24.50
N GLU A 127 -14.78 5.90 24.72
CA GLU A 127 -13.92 6.05 25.88
C GLU A 127 -14.73 6.02 27.20
N SER A 128 -15.89 6.69 27.22
CA SER A 128 -16.81 6.69 28.38
C SER A 128 -17.39 5.30 28.64
N SER A 129 -17.70 4.55 27.59
CA SER A 129 -18.21 3.18 27.70
C SER A 129 -17.13 2.20 28.21
N VAL A 130 -15.89 2.37 27.74
CA VAL A 130 -14.73 1.58 28.19
C VAL A 130 -14.38 1.89 29.64
N LYS A 131 -14.39 3.17 30.05
CA LYS A 131 -14.13 3.58 31.44
C LYS A 131 -15.22 3.13 32.42
N SER A 132 -16.49 3.14 32.00
CA SER A 132 -17.62 2.81 32.89
C SER A 132 -17.85 1.31 33.08
N ARG A 133 -17.73 0.50 32.03
CA ARG A 133 -17.99 -0.96 32.08
C ARG A 133 -16.72 -1.80 32.19
N GLY A 134 -15.57 -1.25 31.81
CA GLY A 134 -14.32 -1.98 31.70
C GLY A 134 -14.23 -2.81 30.42
N LEU A 135 -13.01 -2.93 29.91
CA LEU A 135 -12.73 -3.56 28.61
C LEU A 135 -12.97 -5.08 28.64
N GLU A 136 -12.71 -5.74 29.77
CA GLU A 136 -12.94 -7.19 29.92
C GLU A 136 -14.42 -7.60 29.88
N VAL A 137 -15.30 -6.81 30.51
CA VAL A 137 -16.74 -7.13 30.58
C VAL A 137 -17.36 -6.97 29.21
N LEU A 138 -16.97 -5.92 28.49
CA LEU A 138 -17.39 -5.68 27.12
C LEU A 138 -16.91 -6.80 26.19
N ALA A 139 -15.65 -7.23 26.33
CA ALA A 139 -15.10 -8.33 25.54
C ALA A 139 -15.89 -9.63 25.74
N LYS A 140 -16.19 -9.99 26.99
CA LYS A 140 -17.02 -11.16 27.33
C LYS A 140 -18.44 -11.05 26.76
N SER A 141 -19.05 -9.86 26.78
CA SER A 141 -20.41 -9.65 26.26
C SER A 141 -20.50 -9.76 24.73
N LEU A 142 -19.38 -9.56 24.04
CA LEU A 142 -19.27 -9.57 22.59
C LEU A 142 -18.61 -10.85 22.07
N ASP A 143 -18.38 -11.83 22.94
CA ASP A 143 -17.72 -13.11 22.63
C ASP A 143 -16.33 -12.93 22.01
N THR A 144 -15.56 -11.94 22.49
CA THR A 144 -14.24 -11.58 21.96
C THR A 144 -13.18 -11.51 23.06
N THR A 145 -11.91 -11.44 22.65
CA THR A 145 -10.79 -11.19 23.56
C THR A 145 -10.62 -9.68 23.82
N PRO A 146 -10.10 -9.27 24.98
CA PRO A 146 -9.86 -7.86 25.27
C PRO A 146 -8.89 -7.22 24.27
N GLU A 147 -7.89 -7.94 23.79
CA GLU A 147 -6.93 -7.43 22.80
C GLU A 147 -7.62 -7.12 21.46
N THR A 148 -8.52 -8.00 21.03
CA THR A 148 -9.30 -7.80 19.79
C THR A 148 -10.25 -6.62 19.95
N LEU A 149 -10.88 -6.47 21.12
CA LEU A 149 -11.75 -5.33 21.40
C LEU A 149 -10.97 -4.02 21.44
N GLN A 150 -9.76 -4.01 22.00
CA GLN A 150 -8.88 -2.85 21.99
C GLN A 150 -8.52 -2.45 20.55
N LEU A 151 -8.21 -3.41 19.68
CA LEU A 151 -7.95 -3.15 18.26
C LEU A 151 -9.17 -2.53 17.55
N ILE A 152 -10.39 -2.97 17.90
CA ILE A 152 -11.63 -2.40 17.39
C ILE A 152 -11.81 -0.97 17.88
N VAL A 153 -11.62 -0.72 19.17
CA VAL A 153 -11.67 0.62 19.77
C VAL A 153 -10.68 1.55 19.08
N ASP A 154 -9.43 1.11 18.94
CA ASP A 154 -8.39 1.86 18.26
C ASP A 154 -8.78 2.13 16.81
N GLY A 155 -9.25 1.12 16.08
CA GLY A 155 -9.67 1.24 14.68
C GLY A 155 -10.83 2.21 14.46
N LEU A 156 -11.82 2.25 15.36
CA LEU A 156 -12.95 3.19 15.30
C LEU A 156 -12.56 4.61 15.77
N THR A 157 -11.55 4.70 16.63
CA THR A 157 -11.06 5.96 17.20
C THR A 157 -10.03 6.61 16.28
N GLN A 158 -9.28 5.87 15.47
CA GLN A 158 -8.32 6.50 14.55
C GLN A 158 -9.07 7.45 13.59
N PRO A 159 -8.57 8.69 13.38
CA PRO A 159 -9.11 9.51 12.30
C PRO A 159 -8.90 8.75 10.98
N PRO A 160 -9.78 8.91 9.98
CA PRO A 160 -9.49 8.41 8.63
C PRO A 160 -8.13 8.95 8.25
N ASP A 161 -7.17 8.03 8.15
CA ASP A 161 -5.77 8.33 8.31
C ASP A 161 -5.29 9.29 7.22
N ILE A 162 -5.07 10.55 7.62
CA ILE A 162 -4.35 11.58 6.87
C ILE A 162 -2.84 11.40 7.09
N SER A 163 -2.36 10.16 7.30
CA SER A 163 -0.94 9.80 7.15
C SER A 163 -0.52 9.84 5.67
N THR A 164 -0.73 11.00 5.05
CA THR A 164 0.23 11.66 4.16
C THR A 164 1.45 12.18 4.91
N ASP A 165 1.60 11.92 6.21
CA ASP A 165 2.74 12.41 6.96
C ASP A 165 3.93 11.44 6.80
N ASN A 166 4.86 11.85 5.93
CA ASN A 166 6.10 11.19 5.47
C ASN A 166 6.00 10.36 4.17
N LEU A 167 5.15 10.77 3.22
CA LEU A 167 5.30 10.35 1.81
C LEU A 167 6.19 11.30 0.97
N ASP A 168 6.86 12.28 1.59
CA ASP A 168 7.89 13.07 0.89
C ASP A 168 9.11 12.23 0.48
N ASP A 169 9.38 11.11 1.17
CA ASP A 169 10.53 10.24 0.87
C ASP A 169 10.24 9.16 -0.18
N PHE A 170 8.98 9.00 -0.58
CA PHE A 170 8.56 7.96 -1.50
C PHE A 170 7.56 8.50 -2.51
N LYS A 171 8.07 9.27 -3.48
CA LYS A 171 7.57 9.24 -4.87
C LYS A 171 7.64 7.81 -5.40
N ARG A 172 6.79 6.90 -4.88
CA ARG A 172 6.58 5.54 -5.38
C ARG A 172 5.59 5.58 -6.53
N GLU A 173 5.91 6.33 -7.57
CA GLU A 173 5.13 6.34 -8.81
C GLU A 173 5.87 5.64 -9.94
N ILE A 174 6.75 4.69 -9.60
CA ILE A 174 7.32 3.75 -10.57
C ILE A 174 7.44 2.42 -9.88
N VAL A 175 6.66 1.47 -10.38
CA VAL A 175 6.50 0.15 -9.77
C VAL A 175 6.99 -0.94 -10.72
N SER A 176 7.31 -0.61 -11.98
CA SER A 176 7.78 -1.56 -12.97
C SER A 176 8.81 -0.96 -13.94
N MET A 177 9.60 -1.80 -14.60
CA MET A 177 10.53 -1.34 -15.65
C MET A 177 9.83 -0.73 -16.86
N ASN A 178 8.55 -1.02 -17.09
CA ASN A 178 7.79 -0.47 -18.21
C ASN A 178 7.40 1.00 -18.00
N ASP A 179 7.34 1.44 -16.74
CA ASP A 179 6.99 2.82 -16.37
C ASP A 179 8.24 3.72 -16.36
N LEU A 180 9.41 3.14 -16.63
CA LEU A 180 10.69 3.82 -16.57
C LEU A 180 10.97 4.51 -17.91
N HIS A 181 11.11 5.84 -17.88
CA HIS A 181 11.43 6.66 -19.04
C HIS A 181 12.82 7.26 -18.92
N ASP A 182 13.49 7.44 -20.06
CA ASP A 182 14.77 8.14 -20.14
C ASP A 182 14.59 9.60 -19.66
N GLY A 183 15.53 10.08 -18.83
CA GLY A 183 15.53 11.41 -18.21
C GLY A 183 14.87 11.49 -16.84
N MET A 184 14.22 10.42 -16.38
CA MET A 184 13.50 10.37 -15.11
C MET A 184 14.44 10.37 -13.90
N VAL A 185 14.13 11.18 -12.88
CA VAL A 185 14.95 11.31 -11.66
C VAL A 185 14.32 10.53 -10.51
N LEU A 186 15.10 9.67 -9.89
CA LEU A 186 14.66 8.74 -8.86
C LEU A 186 15.65 8.66 -7.70
N THR A 187 15.14 8.29 -6.54
CA THR A 187 15.96 7.98 -5.37
C THR A 187 16.16 6.47 -5.29
N GLY A 188 17.37 6.06 -4.90
CA GLY A 188 17.73 4.67 -4.80
C GLY A 188 18.78 4.43 -3.72
N ARG A 189 19.02 3.15 -3.44
CA ARG A 189 20.04 2.71 -2.48
C ARG A 189 21.12 1.91 -3.17
N VAL A 190 22.37 2.22 -2.90
CA VAL A 190 23.51 1.47 -3.43
C VAL A 190 23.49 0.06 -2.85
N THR A 191 23.41 -0.98 -3.70
CA THR A 191 23.44 -2.38 -3.27
C THR A 191 24.85 -2.92 -3.26
N ASN A 192 25.63 -2.59 -4.28
CA ASN A 192 26.98 -3.10 -4.47
C ASN A 192 27.80 -2.08 -5.26
N THR A 193 29.10 -2.02 -5.00
CA THR A 193 30.03 -1.15 -5.70
C THR A 193 31.14 -1.98 -6.31
N ALA A 194 31.35 -1.84 -7.62
CA ALA A 194 32.35 -2.55 -8.40
C ALA A 194 33.34 -1.58 -9.07
N LEU A 195 34.48 -2.08 -9.55
CA LEU A 195 35.52 -1.25 -10.18
C LEU A 195 35.01 -0.47 -11.41
N PHE A 196 34.00 -0.99 -12.10
CA PHE A 196 33.42 -0.40 -13.31
C PHE A 196 32.21 0.51 -13.03
N GLY A 197 31.69 0.53 -11.80
CA GLY A 197 30.48 1.29 -11.48
C GLY A 197 29.81 0.89 -10.18
N ALA A 198 28.66 1.49 -9.89
CA ALA A 198 27.84 1.19 -8.71
C ALA A 198 26.47 0.65 -9.11
N PHE A 199 25.97 -0.35 -8.39
CA PHE A 199 24.63 -0.87 -8.56
C PHE A 199 23.70 -0.22 -7.55
N VAL A 200 22.57 0.30 -8.05
CA VAL A 200 21.58 1.03 -7.25
C VAL A 200 20.23 0.37 -7.43
N ASP A 201 19.59 0.04 -6.32
CA ASP A 201 18.20 -0.39 -6.29
C ASP A 201 17.28 0.83 -6.24
N ILE A 202 16.49 0.99 -7.30
CA ILE A 202 15.46 2.03 -7.46
C ILE A 202 14.04 1.47 -7.24
N GLY A 203 13.91 0.20 -6.82
CA GLY A 203 12.62 -0.39 -6.48
C GLY A 203 11.83 -1.01 -7.64
N VAL A 204 12.42 -1.14 -8.83
CA VAL A 204 11.78 -1.73 -10.03
C VAL A 204 12.04 -3.23 -10.19
N GLY A 205 12.52 -3.90 -9.14
CA GLY A 205 12.85 -5.34 -9.13
C GLY A 205 14.18 -5.71 -9.79
N ARG A 206 14.90 -4.75 -10.40
CA ARG A 206 16.26 -4.89 -10.94
C ARG A 206 17.10 -3.67 -10.56
N SER A 207 18.36 -3.92 -10.19
CA SER A 207 19.31 -2.84 -9.91
C SER A 207 19.80 -2.21 -11.21
N GLY A 208 19.80 -0.87 -11.26
CA GLY A 208 20.45 -0.13 -12.33
C GLY A 208 21.95 0.01 -12.07
N LEU A 209 22.73 0.10 -13.13
CA LEU A 209 24.17 0.32 -13.06
C LEU A 209 24.46 1.80 -13.34
N ILE A 210 25.26 2.42 -12.47
CA ILE A 210 25.90 3.70 -12.71
C ILE A 210 27.33 3.43 -13.18
N PRO A 211 27.65 3.61 -14.48
CA PRO A 211 29.02 3.50 -14.95
C PRO A 211 29.94 4.51 -14.27
N LYS A 212 31.21 4.16 -14.08
CA LYS A 212 32.21 5.05 -13.46
C LYS A 212 32.31 6.44 -14.10
N ARG A 213 32.00 6.56 -15.40
CA ARG A 213 32.02 7.84 -16.16
C ARG A 213 30.98 8.85 -15.67
N PHE A 214 29.87 8.36 -15.12
CA PHE A 214 28.76 9.15 -14.61
C PHE A 214 28.92 9.51 -13.12
N ILE A 215 29.92 8.95 -12.45
CA ILE A 215 30.27 9.25 -11.07
C ILE A 215 31.29 10.39 -11.07
N THR A 216 30.82 11.63 -11.25
CA THR A 216 31.68 12.82 -11.31
C THR A 216 32.05 13.32 -9.91
N LEU A 217 33.30 13.74 -9.72
CA LEU A 217 33.84 14.29 -8.46
C LEU A 217 33.06 15.52 -7.95
N GLU A 218 32.42 16.28 -8.84
CA GLU A 218 31.59 17.44 -8.50
C GLU A 218 30.28 17.06 -7.80
N LYS A 219 29.75 15.87 -8.10
CA LYS A 219 28.49 15.33 -7.57
C LYS A 219 28.67 14.61 -6.22
N LEU A 220 29.92 14.54 -5.74
CA LEU A 220 30.32 13.80 -4.55
C LEU A 220 30.67 14.73 -3.38
N PRO A 221 30.32 14.36 -2.14
CA PRO A 221 30.70 15.12 -0.96
C PRO A 221 32.22 15.22 -0.83
N VAL A 222 32.69 16.35 -0.28
CA VAL A 222 34.12 16.67 -0.09
C VAL A 222 34.86 15.56 0.67
N ASP A 223 34.20 14.96 1.66
CA ASP A 223 34.72 13.87 2.51
C ASP A 223 35.06 12.59 1.73
N GLN A 224 34.43 12.40 0.57
CA GLN A 224 34.41 11.13 -0.16
C GLN A 224 35.25 11.17 -1.44
N ARG A 225 35.77 12.35 -1.83
CA ARG A 225 36.68 12.54 -2.96
C ARG A 225 38.00 11.76 -2.84
N ARG A 226 38.37 11.33 -1.63
CA ARG A 226 39.62 10.58 -1.36
C ARG A 226 39.50 9.06 -1.56
N ARG A 227 38.30 8.51 -1.78
CA ARG A 227 38.10 7.07 -1.99
C ARG A 227 38.05 6.73 -3.48
N SER A 228 38.82 5.72 -3.91
CA SER A 228 38.88 5.24 -5.31
C SER A 228 37.54 4.75 -5.87
N LEU A 229 36.63 4.32 -4.99
CA LEU A 229 35.21 4.12 -5.29
C LEU A 229 34.41 5.02 -4.35
N ALA A 230 33.73 6.00 -4.94
CA ALA A 230 33.15 7.11 -4.20
C ALA A 230 31.79 6.78 -3.53
N LEU A 231 31.22 5.59 -3.75
CA LEU A 231 29.94 5.19 -3.18
C LEU A 231 30.09 3.87 -2.39
N GLY A 232 29.64 3.89 -1.13
CA GLY A 232 29.57 2.72 -0.27
C GLY A 232 28.27 1.94 -0.42
N PRO A 233 28.25 0.60 -0.23
CA PRO A 233 27.01 -0.14 -0.16
C PRO A 233 26.14 0.39 0.98
N GLY A 234 24.86 0.63 0.68
CA GLY A 234 23.87 1.11 1.62
C GLY A 234 23.59 2.62 1.59
N GLU A 235 24.40 3.41 0.87
CA GLU A 235 24.19 4.86 0.71
C GLU A 235 22.93 5.18 -0.09
N ARG A 236 22.27 6.29 0.27
CA ARG A 236 21.12 6.83 -0.46
C ARG A 236 21.61 7.79 -1.53
N VAL A 237 21.12 7.63 -2.76
CA VAL A 237 21.54 8.43 -3.91
C VAL A 237 20.34 8.86 -4.72
N GLU A 238 20.44 10.03 -5.33
CA GLU A 238 19.52 10.49 -6.37
C GLU A 238 20.17 10.24 -7.73
N VAL A 239 19.44 9.58 -8.62
CA VAL A 239 19.91 9.07 -9.91
C VAL A 239 18.95 9.47 -11.03
N GLN A 240 19.48 9.67 -12.23
CA GLN A 240 18.70 9.88 -13.44
C GLN A 240 18.76 8.64 -14.34
N VAL A 241 17.62 8.24 -14.90
CA VAL A 241 17.55 7.16 -15.88
C VAL A 241 18.12 7.67 -17.20
N MET A 242 19.17 7.02 -17.71
CA MET A 242 19.77 7.38 -19.00
C MET A 242 19.26 6.52 -20.15
N ASN A 243 19.14 5.22 -19.89
CA ASN A 243 18.68 4.27 -20.89
C ASN A 243 18.08 3.03 -20.23
N VAL A 244 16.94 2.58 -20.75
CA VAL A 244 16.23 1.37 -20.31
C VAL A 244 16.19 0.34 -21.44
N ASP A 245 16.88 -0.78 -21.26
CA ASP A 245 16.83 -1.92 -22.18
C ASP A 245 15.90 -3.00 -21.61
N LEU A 246 14.65 -3.00 -22.08
CA LEU A 246 13.61 -3.97 -21.69
C LEU A 246 13.92 -5.39 -22.18
N GLN A 247 14.66 -5.56 -23.29
CA GLN A 247 14.98 -6.88 -23.84
C GLN A 247 16.00 -7.59 -22.94
N ARG A 248 16.98 -6.85 -22.45
CA ARG A 248 18.05 -7.38 -21.59
C ARG A 248 17.80 -7.17 -20.11
N ASN A 249 16.71 -6.51 -19.74
CA ASN A 249 16.37 -6.12 -18.38
C ASN A 249 17.51 -5.33 -17.70
N ARG A 250 18.07 -4.34 -18.41
CA ARG A 250 19.20 -3.52 -17.95
C ARG A 250 18.80 -2.06 -17.91
N ILE A 251 19.22 -1.38 -16.84
CA ILE A 251 18.97 0.04 -16.64
C ILE A 251 20.32 0.73 -16.44
N THR A 252 20.58 1.74 -17.26
CA THR A 252 21.74 2.61 -17.10
C THR A 252 21.32 3.88 -16.40
N LEU A 253 22.03 4.22 -15.33
CA LEU A 253 21.74 5.34 -14.46
C LEU A 253 22.90 6.35 -14.47
N ASP A 254 22.59 7.64 -14.35
CA ASP A 254 23.54 8.70 -14.01
C ASP A 254 23.36 9.10 -12.54
N LEU A 255 24.45 9.35 -11.82
CA LEU A 255 24.39 9.85 -10.45
C LEU A 255 24.09 11.35 -10.51
N ILE A 256 23.12 11.87 -9.75
CA ILE A 256 22.92 13.31 -9.58
C ILE A 256 23.63 13.79 -8.32
N ARG A 257 23.33 13.17 -7.18
CA ARG A 257 23.95 13.50 -5.88
C ARG A 257 23.75 12.37 -4.87
N VAL A 258 24.55 12.41 -3.80
CA VAL A 258 24.41 11.52 -2.64
C VAL A 258 23.55 12.23 -1.59
N LEU A 259 22.52 11.54 -1.11
CA LEU A 259 21.66 12.02 -0.03
C LEU A 259 22.29 11.59 1.30
N LYS A 260 22.62 12.56 2.16
CA LYS A 260 23.09 12.31 3.54
C LYS A 260 21.91 12.18 4.48
#